data_AF-A0A9W4PC46-F1
#
_entry.id   AF-A0A9W4PC46-F1
#
_cell.length_a   1.000
_cell.length_b   1.000
_cell.length_c   1.000
_cell.angle_alpha   90.00
_cell.angle_beta   90.00
_cell.angle_gamma   90.00
#
_symmetry.space_group_name_H-M   'P 1'
#
loop_
_entity.id
_entity.type
_entity.pdbx_description
1 polymer ?
#
loop_
_entity_poly.entity_id
_entity_poly.type
_entity_poly.pdbx_seq_one_letter_code
_entity_poly.pdbx_strand_id
1 'polypeptide(L)'
;MQLKKGSENKKGLLSHLNVRTVSAGALAAIFGCTGPSLIIINGASNGELTQTQMISWLFAIYFFGGILGIFISVRNKQPIAGAYSIPGAVLVVGSLSNYSLNEAAGAYLAAGLIVFMLGIAGVIGKVMDWIPVPIVMSMVVGTMISFGTEMIASLEKAPIIAGSSILVYLLSFRYIKKFPPILISFAVAIILSVWMGELQVKDVSSVFVVPQLVTPSFNIEAIISMGIPLALLVIGAENAQATGVLNTQGYKPPVNEMTILSGIGGVITSFFGGHNANIAGSMTAICASKEAGQMEGRYAAVVVCGVLFSTFGLFAGIVMPFVAAMPKVLISTVAGLAMMGVLLSSLQEAFSKPQFQFGSFFALIIAMSGVHFYDISSPFWAILGGVAVSLIIEKPDFKTIIVQQSKNSTDSNVSQGV
;
A
#
# COMPACT_ATOMS: atom_id res chain seq x y z
N MET A 1 -14.49 -21.35 40.82
CA MET A 1 -14.99 -21.79 39.49
C MET A 1 -14.07 -21.22 38.41
N GLN A 2 -12.83 -21.72 38.38
CA GLN A 2 -11.86 -21.53 37.30
C GLN A 2 -11.98 -22.73 36.36
N LEU A 3 -11.49 -22.60 35.12
CA LEU A 3 -11.53 -23.54 33.99
C LEU A 3 -12.66 -23.30 32.96
N LYS A 4 -12.63 -22.16 32.27
CA LYS A 4 -13.25 -22.04 30.92
C LYS A 4 -12.69 -20.90 30.04
N LYS A 5 -11.39 -20.58 30.15
CA LYS A 5 -10.69 -19.63 29.24
C LYS A 5 -9.68 -20.29 28.27
N GLY A 6 -9.69 -21.62 28.17
CA GLY A 6 -8.64 -22.39 27.48
C GLY A 6 -8.98 -22.97 26.10
N SER A 7 -10.21 -22.83 25.57
CA SER A 7 -10.63 -23.60 24.38
C SER A 7 -11.12 -22.80 23.17
N GLU A 8 -11.15 -21.46 23.20
CA GLU A 8 -11.59 -20.68 22.02
C GLU A 8 -10.43 -20.23 21.09
N ASN A 9 -9.18 -20.42 21.50
CA ASN A 9 -8.02 -19.79 20.84
C ASN A 9 -7.22 -20.71 19.88
N LYS A 10 -7.84 -21.77 19.34
CA LYS A 10 -7.18 -22.77 18.48
C LYS A 10 -7.54 -22.70 16.98
N LYS A 11 -8.05 -21.56 16.50
CA LYS A 11 -8.00 -21.25 15.06
C LYS A 11 -6.74 -20.45 14.77
N GLY A 12 -5.62 -21.16 14.67
CA GLY A 12 -4.32 -20.57 14.30
C GLY A 12 -4.30 -20.07 12.85
N LEU A 13 -3.21 -19.39 12.44
CA LEU A 13 -3.00 -18.89 11.08
C LEU A 13 -3.34 -19.92 9.99
N LEU A 14 -2.95 -21.19 10.19
CA LEU A 14 -3.21 -22.29 9.25
C LEU A 14 -4.71 -22.50 8.97
N SER A 15 -5.59 -22.23 9.94
CA SER A 15 -7.04 -22.37 9.75
C SER A 15 -7.65 -21.23 8.91
N HIS A 16 -6.91 -20.12 8.77
CA HIS A 16 -7.33 -18.98 7.97
C HIS A 16 -6.67 -18.96 6.59
N LEU A 17 -5.64 -19.78 6.34
CA LEU A 17 -5.08 -20.01 5.01
C LEU A 17 -6.05 -20.83 4.15
N ASN A 18 -6.87 -20.13 3.39
CA ASN A 18 -7.80 -20.69 2.42
C ASN A 18 -7.67 -19.99 1.07
N VAL A 19 -8.36 -20.52 0.06
CA VAL A 19 -8.31 -20.01 -1.32
C VAL A 19 -8.53 -18.49 -1.39
N ARG A 20 -9.46 -17.92 -0.60
CA ARG A 20 -9.73 -16.48 -0.62
C ARG A 20 -8.56 -15.65 -0.09
N THR A 21 -8.06 -16.00 1.10
CA THR A 21 -6.92 -15.30 1.71
C THR A 21 -5.63 -15.45 0.89
N VAL A 22 -5.37 -16.65 0.37
CA VAL A 22 -4.20 -16.91 -0.48
C VAL A 22 -4.29 -16.11 -1.77
N SER A 23 -5.46 -16.06 -2.40
CA SER A 23 -5.66 -15.30 -3.64
C SER A 23 -5.55 -13.80 -3.40
N ALA A 24 -6.14 -13.26 -2.33
CA ALA A 24 -6.05 -11.84 -2.01
C ALA A 24 -4.60 -11.44 -1.68
N GLY A 25 -3.88 -12.26 -0.92
CA GLY A 25 -2.47 -12.03 -0.61
C GLY A 25 -1.57 -12.12 -1.85
N ALA A 26 -1.79 -13.12 -2.70
CA ALA A 26 -1.08 -13.25 -3.98
C ALA A 26 -1.36 -12.08 -4.91
N LEU A 27 -2.61 -11.61 -4.96
CA LEU A 27 -2.99 -10.45 -5.76
C LEU A 27 -2.32 -9.16 -5.27
N ALA A 28 -2.33 -8.92 -3.95
CA ALA A 28 -1.63 -7.79 -3.36
C ALA A 28 -0.12 -7.85 -3.67
N ALA A 29 0.46 -9.05 -3.65
CA ALA A 29 1.86 -9.24 -4.01
C ALA A 29 2.14 -9.00 -5.50
N ILE A 30 1.33 -9.56 -6.40
CA ILE A 30 1.46 -9.33 -7.85
C ILE A 30 1.32 -7.84 -8.18
N PHE A 31 0.32 -7.18 -7.59
CA PHE A 31 0.14 -5.73 -7.74
C PHE A 31 1.39 -4.97 -7.28
N GLY A 32 1.94 -5.30 -6.11
CA GLY A 32 3.14 -4.64 -5.59
C GLY A 32 4.44 -4.96 -6.33
N CYS A 33 4.60 -6.16 -6.87
CA CYS A 33 5.84 -6.64 -7.49
C CYS A 33 5.92 -6.36 -9.00
N THR A 34 4.85 -5.89 -9.64
CA THR A 34 4.84 -5.67 -11.08
C THR A 34 5.09 -4.19 -11.40
N GLY A 35 4.05 -3.43 -11.72
CA GLY A 35 4.16 -2.02 -12.12
C GLY A 35 4.98 -1.16 -11.15
N PRO A 36 4.71 -1.20 -9.83
CA PRO A 36 5.46 -0.42 -8.85
C PRO A 36 6.95 -0.74 -8.79
N SER A 37 7.37 -1.99 -9.05
CA SER A 37 8.79 -2.35 -9.04
C SER A 37 9.55 -1.72 -10.22
N LEU A 38 8.88 -1.51 -11.36
CA LEU A 38 9.47 -0.89 -12.55
C LEU A 38 9.86 0.57 -12.29
N ILE A 39 9.20 1.25 -11.34
CA ILE A 39 9.60 2.60 -10.91
C ILE A 39 11.02 2.57 -10.34
N ILE A 40 11.32 1.55 -9.52
CA ILE A 40 12.64 1.37 -8.92
C ILE A 40 13.68 0.97 -9.97
N ILE A 41 13.33 0.03 -10.85
CA ILE A 41 14.25 -0.44 -11.91
C ILE A 41 14.63 0.70 -12.85
N ASN A 42 13.63 1.43 -13.37
CA ASN A 42 13.87 2.55 -14.27
C ASN A 42 14.56 3.71 -13.54
N GLY A 43 14.18 3.96 -12.29
CA GLY A 43 14.77 5.04 -11.52
C GLY A 43 16.22 4.79 -11.13
N ALA A 44 16.56 3.57 -10.76
CA ALA A 44 17.94 3.16 -10.52
C ALA A 44 18.78 3.26 -11.81
N SER A 45 18.21 2.87 -12.97
CA SER A 45 18.89 3.03 -14.26
C SER A 45 19.11 4.50 -14.62
N ASN A 46 18.12 5.37 -14.40
CA ASN A 46 18.22 6.80 -14.70
C ASN A 46 19.15 7.54 -13.74
N GLY A 47 19.24 7.09 -12.48
CA GLY A 47 20.20 7.57 -11.49
C GLY A 47 21.57 6.91 -11.58
N GLU A 48 21.86 6.21 -12.69
CA GLU A 48 23.14 5.55 -12.98
C GLU A 48 23.62 4.59 -11.89
N LEU A 49 22.68 4.00 -11.13
CA LEU A 49 23.01 3.01 -10.10
C LEU A 49 23.46 1.71 -10.74
N THR A 50 24.44 1.07 -10.09
CA THR A 50 24.89 -0.28 -10.49
C THR A 50 23.76 -1.30 -10.33
N GLN A 51 23.84 -2.41 -11.09
CA GLN A 51 22.89 -3.52 -10.95
C GLN A 51 22.81 -4.05 -9.52
N THR A 52 23.93 -4.09 -8.81
CA THR A 52 24.00 -4.52 -7.40
C THR A 52 23.24 -3.57 -6.48
N GLN A 53 23.38 -2.26 -6.67
CA GLN A 53 22.65 -1.25 -5.88
C GLN A 53 21.14 -1.31 -6.15
N MET A 54 20.73 -1.49 -7.42
CA MET A 54 19.32 -1.68 -7.78
C MET A 54 18.72 -2.93 -7.11
N ILE A 55 19.43 -4.06 -7.17
CA ILE A 55 18.98 -5.31 -6.52
C ILE A 55 18.94 -5.15 -5.00
N SER A 56 19.94 -4.49 -4.41
CA SER A 56 19.98 -4.20 -2.98
C SER A 56 18.81 -3.31 -2.52
N TRP A 57 18.46 -2.31 -3.32
CA TRP A 57 17.31 -1.46 -3.07
C TRP A 57 16.02 -2.29 -3.10
N LEU A 58 15.77 -3.05 -4.16
CA LEU A 58 14.60 -3.93 -4.25
C LEU A 58 14.53 -4.93 -3.10
N PHE A 59 15.65 -5.56 -2.77
CA PHE A 59 15.75 -6.41 -1.59
C PHE A 59 15.28 -5.68 -0.35
N ALA A 60 15.84 -4.50 -0.05
CA ALA A 60 15.56 -3.78 1.17
C ALA A 60 14.06 -3.48 1.33
N ILE A 61 13.45 -2.91 0.30
CA ILE A 61 12.07 -2.43 0.39
C ILE A 61 11.05 -3.59 0.42
N TYR A 62 11.28 -4.67 -0.33
CA TYR A 62 10.35 -5.81 -0.35
C TYR A 62 10.58 -6.78 0.79
N PHE A 63 11.84 -7.08 1.12
CA PHE A 63 12.17 -8.01 2.20
C PHE A 63 11.73 -7.47 3.55
N PHE A 64 12.21 -6.29 3.92
CA PHE A 64 11.85 -5.70 5.21
C PHE A 64 10.38 -5.29 5.25
N GLY A 65 9.82 -4.81 4.13
CA GLY A 65 8.38 -4.51 4.03
C GLY A 65 7.50 -5.73 4.26
N GLY A 66 7.84 -6.87 3.63
CA GLY A 66 7.13 -8.13 3.79
C GLY A 66 7.20 -8.66 5.23
N ILE A 67 8.39 -8.65 5.84
CA ILE A 67 8.59 -9.05 7.25
C ILE A 67 7.80 -8.15 8.20
N LEU A 68 7.83 -6.83 7.98
CA LEU A 68 7.08 -5.85 8.76
C LEU A 68 5.57 -6.13 8.68
N GLY A 69 5.05 -6.35 7.47
CA GLY A 69 3.65 -6.70 7.23
C GLY A 69 3.22 -7.99 7.94
N ILE A 70 4.04 -9.05 7.85
CA ILE A 70 3.78 -10.30 8.58
C ILE A 70 3.73 -10.04 10.08
N PHE A 71 4.73 -9.33 10.61
CA PHE A 71 4.84 -9.06 12.04
C PHE A 71 3.61 -8.32 12.57
N ILE A 72 3.26 -7.18 11.98
CA ILE A 72 2.17 -6.34 12.48
C ILE A 72 0.80 -7.00 12.29
N SER A 73 0.58 -7.69 11.17
CA SER A 73 -0.70 -8.36 10.88
C SER A 73 -0.95 -9.55 11.80
N VAL A 74 0.06 -10.38 12.07
CA VAL A 74 -0.06 -11.55 12.95
C VAL A 74 -0.22 -11.11 14.41
N ARG A 75 0.48 -10.05 14.83
CA ARG A 75 0.42 -9.49 16.17
C ARG A 75 -0.95 -8.88 16.47
N ASN A 76 -1.47 -8.06 15.56
CA ASN A 76 -2.74 -7.34 15.76
C ASN A 76 -3.97 -8.13 15.29
N LYS A 77 -3.79 -9.25 14.57
CA LYS A 77 -4.88 -9.99 13.90
C LYS A 77 -5.69 -9.11 12.95
N GLN A 78 -5.00 -8.19 12.27
CA GLN A 78 -5.59 -7.26 11.30
C GLN A 78 -4.85 -7.36 9.96
N PRO A 79 -5.52 -7.14 8.82
CA PRO A 79 -4.92 -7.22 7.49
C PRO A 79 -4.08 -5.99 7.15
N ILE A 80 -3.09 -5.66 7.99
CA ILE A 80 -2.18 -4.53 7.80
C ILE A 80 -0.95 -4.98 7.00
N ALA A 81 -0.92 -4.66 5.70
CA ALA A 81 0.16 -5.07 4.82
C ALA A 81 1.39 -4.15 4.93
N GLY A 82 2.58 -4.71 4.76
CA GLY A 82 3.83 -3.97 4.65
C GLY A 82 4.44 -4.16 3.26
N ALA A 83 5.01 -3.09 2.72
CA ALA A 83 5.80 -3.06 1.49
C ALA A 83 6.70 -1.81 1.54
N TYR A 84 6.50 -0.87 0.61
CA TYR A 84 7.24 0.37 0.50
C TYR A 84 6.33 1.48 -0.04
N SER A 85 6.81 2.72 0.03
CA SER A 85 6.03 3.86 -0.44
C SER A 85 6.21 4.01 -1.95
N ILE A 86 5.16 3.70 -2.73
CA ILE A 86 5.14 3.95 -4.17
C ILE A 86 5.33 5.44 -4.50
N PRO A 87 4.58 6.40 -3.90
CA PRO A 87 4.84 7.82 -4.14
C PRO A 87 6.21 8.25 -3.61
N GLY A 88 6.71 7.63 -2.53
CA GLY A 88 8.08 7.83 -2.06
C GLY A 88 9.13 7.37 -3.07
N ALA A 89 8.90 6.26 -3.78
CA ALA A 89 9.76 5.82 -4.86
C ALA A 89 9.81 6.83 -6.01
N VAL A 90 8.64 7.34 -6.44
CA VAL A 90 8.57 8.35 -7.50
C VAL A 90 9.33 9.63 -7.12
N LEU A 91 9.15 10.09 -5.88
CA LEU A 91 9.88 11.23 -5.31
C LEU A 91 11.39 11.04 -5.45
N VAL A 92 11.93 9.97 -4.84
CA VAL A 92 13.37 9.82 -4.71
C VAL A 92 14.06 9.53 -6.04
N VAL A 93 13.38 8.84 -6.95
CA VAL A 93 13.92 8.56 -8.30
C VAL A 93 14.20 9.85 -9.07
N GLY A 94 13.35 10.87 -8.93
CA GLY A 94 13.58 12.19 -9.55
C GLY A 94 14.78 12.95 -8.97
N SER A 95 15.25 12.57 -7.79
CA SER A 95 16.33 13.25 -7.07
C SER A 95 17.68 12.54 -7.15
N LEU A 96 17.74 11.27 -7.57
CA LEU A 96 18.98 10.50 -7.67
C LEU A 96 19.97 11.05 -8.73
N SER A 97 19.51 11.87 -9.67
CA SER A 97 20.40 12.58 -10.60
C SER A 97 21.16 13.74 -9.96
N ASN A 98 20.70 14.24 -8.82
CA ASN A 98 21.26 15.41 -8.13
C ASN A 98 22.09 15.05 -6.90
N TYR A 99 21.94 13.83 -6.37
CA TYR A 99 22.57 13.37 -5.14
C TYR A 99 23.12 11.97 -5.29
N SER A 100 24.24 11.68 -4.62
CA SER A 100 24.77 10.30 -4.56
C SER A 100 23.81 9.36 -3.81
N LEU A 101 23.92 8.04 -4.06
CA LEU A 101 23.15 7.03 -3.33
C LEU A 101 23.37 7.12 -1.81
N ASN A 102 24.58 7.48 -1.37
CA ASN A 102 24.90 7.63 0.05
C ASN A 102 24.19 8.84 0.67
N GLU A 103 24.12 9.97 -0.04
CA GLU A 103 23.38 11.16 0.41
C GLU A 103 21.87 10.91 0.43
N ALA A 104 21.35 10.23 -0.60
CA ALA A 104 19.97 9.79 -0.64
C ALA A 104 19.65 8.86 0.54
N ALA A 105 20.52 7.88 0.82
CA ALA A 105 20.40 7.01 2.00
C ALA A 105 20.41 7.80 3.33
N GLY A 106 21.19 8.88 3.43
CA GLY A 106 21.15 9.79 4.58
C GLY A 106 19.81 10.50 4.74
N ALA A 107 19.23 10.97 3.64
CA ALA A 107 17.88 11.54 3.63
C ALA A 107 16.81 10.51 3.99
N TYR A 108 16.93 9.27 3.51
CA TYR A 108 16.01 8.16 3.84
C TYR A 108 16.08 7.80 5.32
N LEU A 109 17.29 7.73 5.89
CA LEU A 109 17.52 7.51 7.31
C LEU A 109 16.86 8.62 8.15
N ALA A 110 17.06 9.89 7.76
CA ALA A 110 16.42 11.02 8.43
C ALA A 110 14.88 10.94 8.36
N ALA A 111 14.33 10.55 7.20
CA ALA A 111 12.89 10.33 7.05
C ALA A 111 12.38 9.24 8.01
N GLY A 112 13.07 8.09 8.06
CA GLY A 112 12.73 6.99 8.96
C GLY A 112 12.76 7.40 10.43
N LEU A 113 13.77 8.19 10.84
CA LEU A 113 13.86 8.74 12.18
C LEU A 113 12.71 9.71 12.50
N ILE A 114 12.36 10.62 11.58
CA ILE A 114 11.21 11.53 11.74
C ILE A 114 9.93 10.73 11.96
N VAL A 115 9.65 9.75 11.09
CA VAL A 115 8.46 8.90 11.19
C VAL A 115 8.44 8.12 12.50
N PHE A 116 9.56 7.51 12.89
CA PHE A 116 9.70 6.77 14.15
C PHE A 116 9.41 7.65 15.37
N MET A 117 10.01 8.83 15.43
CA MET A 117 9.84 9.77 16.54
C MET A 117 8.40 10.28 16.65
N LEU A 118 7.75 10.59 15.52
CA LEU A 118 6.34 10.98 15.49
C LEU A 118 5.42 9.84 15.94
N GLY A 119 5.76 8.60 15.61
CA GLY A 119 5.07 7.40 16.07
C GLY A 119 5.15 7.20 17.58
N ILE A 120 6.37 7.28 18.15
CA ILE A 120 6.58 7.17 19.61
C ILE A 120 5.88 8.30 20.37
N ALA A 121 5.94 9.53 19.84
CA ALA A 121 5.27 10.68 20.44
C ALA A 121 3.73 10.55 20.43
N GLY A 122 3.18 9.59 19.67
CA GLY A 122 1.75 9.34 19.56
C GLY A 122 0.97 10.46 18.87
N VAL A 123 1.68 11.34 18.15
CA VAL A 123 1.09 12.52 17.49
C VAL A 123 0.21 12.09 16.32
N ILE A 124 0.65 11.07 15.55
CA ILE A 124 -0.07 10.64 14.35
C ILE A 124 -1.43 10.04 14.68
N GLY A 125 -1.54 9.22 15.74
CA GLY A 125 -2.83 8.73 16.20
C GLY A 125 -3.81 9.87 16.53
N LYS A 126 -3.35 10.89 17.27
CA LYS A 126 -4.18 12.05 17.62
C LYS A 126 -4.63 12.85 16.40
N VAL A 127 -3.75 13.01 15.40
CA VAL A 127 -4.09 13.71 14.15
C VAL A 127 -5.12 12.89 13.36
N MET A 128 -4.93 11.57 13.25
CA MET A 128 -5.85 10.68 12.54
C MET A 128 -7.24 10.65 13.16
N ASP A 129 -7.34 10.70 14.48
CA ASP A 129 -8.63 10.76 15.17
C ASP A 129 -9.44 12.01 14.79
N TRP A 130 -8.78 13.09 14.37
CA TRP A 130 -9.45 14.32 13.99
C TRP A 130 -9.88 14.36 12.51
N ILE A 131 -9.31 13.49 11.67
CA ILE A 131 -9.60 13.48 10.23
C ILE A 131 -10.89 12.68 9.96
N PRO A 132 -11.91 13.27 9.33
CA PRO A 132 -13.13 12.56 8.98
C PRO A 132 -12.87 11.37 8.04
N VAL A 133 -13.41 10.20 8.38
CA VAL A 133 -13.32 8.98 7.55
C VAL A 133 -13.79 9.22 6.10
N PRO A 134 -14.88 9.95 5.82
CA PRO A 134 -15.30 10.26 4.45
C PRO A 134 -14.20 10.91 3.59
N ILE A 135 -13.43 11.83 4.17
CA ILE A 135 -12.32 12.53 3.51
C ILE A 135 -11.19 11.55 3.19
N VAL A 136 -10.83 10.68 4.14
CA VAL A 136 -9.83 9.63 3.92
C VAL A 136 -10.27 8.69 2.81
N MET A 137 -11.55 8.28 2.79
CA MET A 137 -12.07 7.40 1.75
C MET A 137 -12.09 8.05 0.38
N SER A 138 -12.44 9.33 0.29
CA SER A 138 -12.32 10.09 -0.95
C SER A 138 -10.87 10.18 -1.45
N MET A 139 -9.90 10.36 -0.55
CA MET A 139 -8.48 10.30 -0.89
C MET A 139 -8.10 8.91 -1.41
N VAL A 140 -8.57 7.82 -0.80
CA VAL A 140 -8.35 6.45 -1.31
C VAL A 140 -8.93 6.29 -2.71
N VAL A 141 -10.15 6.77 -2.95
CA VAL A 141 -10.77 6.70 -4.29
C VAL A 141 -9.95 7.50 -5.28
N GLY A 142 -9.66 8.77 -5.01
CA GLY A 142 -8.99 9.64 -5.97
C GLY A 142 -7.58 9.16 -6.31
N THR A 143 -6.87 8.58 -5.36
CA THR A 143 -5.54 8.01 -5.61
C THR A 143 -5.58 6.71 -6.40
N MET A 144 -6.61 5.89 -6.22
CA MET A 144 -6.69 4.55 -6.80
C MET A 144 -7.56 4.47 -8.06
N ILE A 145 -8.33 5.51 -8.40
CA ILE A 145 -9.25 5.51 -9.54
C ILE A 145 -8.52 5.34 -10.87
N SER A 146 -7.26 5.78 -10.94
CA SER A 146 -6.36 5.59 -12.08
C SER A 146 -6.21 4.13 -12.45
N PHE A 147 -6.16 3.19 -11.49
CA PHE A 147 -6.10 1.76 -11.80
C PHE A 147 -7.35 1.29 -12.56
N GLY A 148 -8.53 1.79 -12.17
CA GLY A 148 -9.78 1.47 -12.84
C GLY A 148 -9.85 2.05 -14.26
N THR A 149 -9.43 3.30 -14.43
CA THR A 149 -9.45 3.96 -15.75
C THR A 149 -8.37 3.40 -16.69
N GLU A 150 -7.17 3.10 -16.19
CA GLU A 150 -6.09 2.49 -16.98
C GLU A 150 -6.40 1.05 -17.43
N MET A 151 -7.15 0.30 -16.63
CA MET A 151 -7.67 -1.01 -17.04
C MET A 151 -8.58 -0.87 -18.27
N ILE A 152 -9.47 0.13 -18.29
CA ILE A 152 -10.32 0.37 -19.46
C ILE A 152 -9.50 0.91 -20.63
N ALA A 153 -8.56 1.83 -20.40
CA ALA A 153 -7.66 2.33 -21.44
C ALA A 153 -6.77 1.21 -22.05
N SER A 154 -6.54 0.12 -21.32
CA SER A 154 -5.82 -1.05 -21.82
C SER A 154 -6.59 -1.80 -22.91
N LEU A 155 -7.92 -1.64 -23.00
CA LEU A 155 -8.73 -2.18 -24.10
C LEU A 155 -8.35 -1.57 -25.45
N GLU A 156 -7.97 -0.30 -25.48
CA GLU A 156 -7.55 0.37 -26.72
C GLU A 156 -6.20 -0.17 -27.19
N LYS A 157 -5.28 -0.42 -26.25
CA LYS A 157 -3.90 -0.83 -26.54
C LYS A 157 -3.77 -2.31 -26.91
N ALA A 158 -4.46 -3.19 -26.20
CA ALA A 158 -4.46 -4.63 -26.48
C ALA A 158 -5.85 -5.23 -26.25
N PRO A 159 -6.79 -5.04 -27.20
CA PRO A 159 -8.19 -5.43 -27.04
C PRO A 159 -8.38 -6.89 -26.65
N ILE A 160 -7.57 -7.79 -27.22
CA ILE A 160 -7.71 -9.22 -26.97
C ILE A 160 -7.25 -9.58 -25.55
N ILE A 161 -6.09 -9.09 -25.10
CA ILE A 161 -5.56 -9.38 -23.76
C ILE A 161 -6.44 -8.74 -22.70
N ALA A 162 -6.64 -7.42 -22.78
CA ALA A 162 -7.42 -6.69 -21.78
C ALA A 162 -8.90 -7.09 -21.80
N GLY A 163 -9.50 -7.19 -22.99
CA GLY A 163 -10.91 -7.53 -23.16
C GLY A 163 -11.25 -8.94 -22.70
N SER A 164 -10.43 -9.93 -23.05
CA SER A 164 -10.63 -11.31 -22.56
C SER A 164 -10.46 -11.37 -21.05
N SER A 165 -9.46 -10.67 -20.49
CA SER A 165 -9.21 -10.65 -19.05
C SER A 165 -10.39 -10.06 -18.28
N ILE A 166 -10.93 -8.93 -18.73
CA ILE A 166 -12.12 -8.29 -18.13
C ILE A 166 -13.35 -9.18 -18.30
N LEU A 167 -13.58 -9.72 -19.49
CA LEU A 167 -14.74 -10.59 -19.75
C LEU A 167 -14.69 -11.84 -18.86
N VAL A 168 -13.54 -12.51 -18.79
CA VAL A 168 -13.34 -13.70 -17.95
C VAL A 168 -13.49 -13.35 -16.47
N TYR A 169 -13.00 -12.18 -16.04
CA TYR A 169 -13.25 -11.71 -14.67
C TYR A 169 -14.75 -11.60 -14.39
N LEU A 170 -15.51 -10.92 -15.25
CA LEU A 170 -16.97 -10.72 -15.06
C LEU A 170 -17.74 -12.05 -15.10
N LEU A 171 -17.43 -12.92 -16.06
CA LEU A 171 -18.07 -14.23 -16.18
C LEU A 171 -17.73 -15.11 -14.98
N SER A 172 -16.47 -15.10 -14.53
CA SER A 172 -16.04 -15.85 -13.35
C SER A 172 -16.72 -15.32 -12.09
N PHE A 173 -16.83 -14.00 -11.96
CA PHE A 173 -17.55 -13.37 -10.85
C PHE A 173 -19.01 -13.82 -10.78
N ARG A 174 -19.66 -13.99 -11.94
CA ARG A 174 -21.07 -14.40 -12.03
C ARG A 174 -21.30 -15.91 -11.89
N TYR A 175 -20.41 -16.74 -12.43
CA TYR A 175 -20.64 -18.18 -12.62
C TYR A 175 -19.68 -19.06 -11.82
N ILE A 176 -18.46 -18.62 -11.53
CA ILE A 176 -17.41 -19.41 -10.89
C ILE A 176 -17.14 -18.88 -9.47
N LYS A 177 -17.89 -19.41 -8.48
CA LYS A 177 -17.75 -18.97 -7.07
C LYS A 177 -16.62 -19.67 -6.29
N LYS A 178 -16.02 -20.71 -6.89
CA LYS A 178 -14.99 -21.55 -6.24
C LYS A 178 -13.61 -20.89 -6.22
N PHE A 179 -13.28 -20.14 -7.27
CA PHE A 179 -11.99 -19.47 -7.43
C PHE A 179 -12.19 -17.96 -7.54
N PRO A 180 -11.29 -17.14 -6.98
CA PRO A 180 -11.36 -15.69 -7.13
C PRO A 180 -11.25 -15.27 -8.60
N PRO A 181 -12.21 -14.48 -9.11
CA PRO A 181 -12.30 -14.11 -10.53
C PRO A 181 -11.02 -13.47 -11.09
N ILE A 182 -10.32 -12.72 -10.25
CA ILE A 182 -9.06 -12.07 -10.58
C ILE A 182 -7.94 -13.05 -10.93
N LEU A 183 -7.84 -14.21 -10.26
CA LEU A 183 -6.81 -15.20 -10.58
C LEU A 183 -7.07 -15.86 -11.93
N ILE A 184 -8.34 -16.12 -12.24
CA ILE A 184 -8.73 -16.69 -13.53
C ILE A 184 -8.42 -15.66 -14.64
N SER A 185 -8.76 -14.39 -14.41
CA SER A 185 -8.45 -13.29 -15.32
C SER A 185 -6.94 -13.14 -15.55
N PHE A 186 -6.14 -13.15 -14.48
CA PHE A 186 -4.68 -13.07 -14.54
C PHE A 186 -4.07 -14.24 -15.33
N ALA A 187 -4.54 -15.47 -15.09
CA ALA A 187 -4.08 -16.65 -15.83
C ALA A 187 -4.37 -16.52 -17.34
N VAL A 188 -5.57 -16.06 -17.70
CA VAL A 188 -5.93 -15.81 -19.11
C VAL A 188 -5.06 -14.71 -19.72
N ALA A 189 -4.82 -13.62 -19.00
CA ALA A 189 -3.94 -12.54 -19.45
C ALA A 189 -2.54 -13.06 -19.77
N ILE A 190 -1.94 -13.84 -18.87
CA ILE A 190 -0.60 -14.43 -19.05
C ILE A 190 -0.58 -15.38 -20.25
N ILE A 191 -1.55 -16.30 -20.36
CA ILE A 191 -1.61 -17.27 -21.45
C ILE A 191 -1.69 -16.55 -22.81
N LEU A 192 -2.54 -15.53 -22.91
CA LEU A 192 -2.68 -14.74 -24.14
C LEU A 192 -1.42 -13.94 -24.44
N SER A 193 -0.80 -13.32 -23.43
CA SER A 193 0.46 -12.59 -23.61
C SER A 193 1.60 -13.49 -24.09
N VAL A 194 1.69 -14.74 -23.61
CA VAL A 194 2.65 -15.73 -24.12
C VAL A 194 2.31 -16.14 -25.54
N TRP A 195 1.05 -16.49 -25.80
CA TRP A 195 0.60 -16.95 -27.11
C TRP A 195 0.78 -15.90 -28.21
N MET A 196 0.64 -14.62 -27.88
CA MET A 196 0.84 -13.50 -28.79
C MET A 196 2.30 -13.06 -28.92
N GLY A 197 3.23 -13.65 -28.16
CA GLY A 197 4.65 -13.27 -28.19
C GLY A 197 4.97 -11.91 -27.57
N GLU A 198 4.03 -11.35 -26.78
CA GLU A 198 4.18 -10.07 -26.06
C GLU A 198 5.07 -10.20 -24.81
N LEU A 199 5.17 -11.42 -24.25
CA LEU A 199 6.09 -11.73 -23.16
C LEU A 199 7.47 -12.11 -23.72
N GLN A 200 8.36 -11.13 -23.79
CA GLN A 200 9.75 -11.34 -24.20
C GLN A 200 10.69 -11.22 -23.02
N VAL A 201 11.06 -12.37 -22.43
CA VAL A 201 12.13 -12.42 -21.44
C VAL A 201 13.45 -12.31 -22.20
N LYS A 202 14.07 -11.12 -22.15
CA LYS A 202 15.42 -10.93 -22.69
C LYS A 202 16.41 -11.79 -21.89
N ASP A 203 17.50 -12.24 -22.53
CA ASP A 203 18.62 -12.89 -21.87
C ASP A 203 19.30 -11.93 -20.89
N VAL A 204 18.72 -11.81 -19.70
CA VAL A 204 19.31 -11.11 -18.57
C VAL A 204 19.94 -12.15 -17.68
N SER A 205 21.21 -11.96 -17.35
CA SER A 205 21.92 -12.79 -16.39
C SER A 205 21.14 -12.81 -15.07
N SER A 206 20.47 -13.92 -14.80
CA SER A 206 19.78 -14.15 -13.54
C SER A 206 20.82 -14.49 -12.49
N VAL A 207 21.26 -13.48 -11.73
CA VAL A 207 22.30 -13.63 -10.72
C VAL A 207 21.68 -13.40 -9.35
N PHE A 208 21.96 -14.32 -8.43
CA PHE A 208 21.71 -14.08 -7.02
C PHE A 208 22.78 -13.11 -6.51
N VAL A 209 22.36 -11.93 -6.08
CA VAL A 209 23.24 -10.87 -5.59
C VAL A 209 22.97 -10.66 -4.12
N VAL A 210 24.03 -10.71 -3.30
CA VAL A 210 23.95 -10.40 -1.87
C VAL A 210 23.69 -8.88 -1.73
N PRO A 211 22.70 -8.45 -0.93
CA PRO A 211 22.41 -7.04 -0.73
C PRO A 211 23.64 -6.27 -0.22
N GLN A 212 23.87 -5.10 -0.80
CA GLN A 212 25.03 -4.27 -0.49
C GLN A 212 24.68 -3.29 0.64
N LEU A 213 25.56 -3.22 1.64
CA LEU A 213 25.45 -2.17 2.64
C LEU A 213 25.86 -0.82 2.04
N VAL A 214 25.00 0.17 2.23
CA VAL A 214 25.22 1.57 1.91
C VAL A 214 25.46 2.32 3.21
N THR A 215 26.54 3.10 3.28
CA THR A 215 26.82 3.96 4.43
C THR A 215 26.15 5.31 4.20
N PRO A 216 25.13 5.70 5.00
CA PRO A 216 24.44 6.97 4.80
C PRO A 216 25.37 8.16 5.00
N SER A 217 25.29 9.15 4.10
CA SER A 217 25.97 10.44 4.19
C SER A 217 24.95 11.54 4.43
N PHE A 218 25.18 12.43 5.38
CA PHE A 218 24.20 13.47 5.73
C PHE A 218 24.44 14.74 4.89
N ASN A 219 23.50 15.02 4.01
CA ASN A 219 23.41 16.27 3.25
C ASN A 219 22.09 16.98 3.60
N ILE A 220 22.18 18.23 4.07
CA ILE A 220 21.01 18.99 4.54
C ILE A 220 20.01 19.25 3.41
N GLU A 221 20.51 19.59 2.21
CA GLU A 221 19.65 19.84 1.05
C GLU A 221 18.91 18.57 0.65
N ALA A 222 19.58 17.42 0.64
CA ALA A 222 18.97 16.11 0.39
C ALA A 222 17.90 15.75 1.44
N ILE A 223 18.15 16.07 2.73
CA ILE A 223 17.17 15.83 3.80
C ILE A 223 15.94 16.71 3.63
N ILE A 224 16.12 17.98 3.25
CA ILE A 224 15.00 18.91 3.04
C ILE A 224 14.20 18.54 1.79
N SER A 225 14.89 18.21 0.69
CA SER A 225 14.25 17.93 -0.61
C SER A 225 13.64 16.54 -0.71
N MET A 226 14.23 15.52 -0.07
CA MET A 226 13.73 14.14 -0.11
C MET A 226 13.26 13.64 1.25
N GLY A 227 14.03 13.86 2.30
CA GLY A 227 13.77 13.25 3.62
C GLY A 227 12.45 13.70 4.24
N ILE A 228 12.21 15.01 4.31
CA ILE A 228 10.96 15.55 4.86
C ILE A 228 9.75 15.15 4.00
N PRO A 229 9.73 15.35 2.66
CA PRO A 229 8.63 14.89 1.82
C PRO A 229 8.38 13.38 1.94
N LEU A 230 9.43 12.55 1.97
CA LEU A 230 9.31 11.10 2.13
C LEU A 230 8.64 10.73 3.46
N ALA A 231 9.01 11.38 4.57
CA ALA A 231 8.37 11.15 5.87
C ALA A 231 6.86 11.50 5.82
N LEU A 232 6.51 12.62 5.17
CA LEU A 232 5.12 13.03 5.00
C LEU A 232 4.32 12.07 4.11
N LEU A 233 4.93 11.53 3.05
CA LEU A 233 4.31 10.52 2.19
C LEU A 233 4.01 9.22 2.94
N VAL A 234 4.95 8.76 3.76
CA VAL A 234 4.79 7.54 4.56
C VAL A 234 3.62 7.69 5.54
N ILE A 235 3.50 8.84 6.19
CA ILE A 235 2.44 9.09 7.17
C ILE A 235 1.10 9.38 6.48
N GLY A 236 1.10 10.33 5.55
CA GLY A 236 -0.11 10.93 5.01
C GLY A 236 -0.65 10.27 3.74
N ALA A 237 0.18 9.56 2.97
CA ALA A 237 -0.31 8.76 1.86
C ALA A 237 -0.54 7.32 2.30
N GLU A 238 0.50 6.65 2.82
CA GLU A 238 0.44 5.21 3.04
C GLU A 238 -0.27 4.83 4.35
N ASN A 239 0.24 5.27 5.51
CA ASN A 239 -0.35 4.95 6.80
C ASN A 239 -1.79 5.48 6.92
N ALA A 240 -2.06 6.68 6.40
CA ALA A 240 -3.39 7.27 6.34
C ALA A 240 -4.38 6.41 5.55
N GLN A 241 -3.98 6.00 4.35
CA GLN A 241 -4.80 5.15 3.49
C GLN A 241 -5.08 3.81 4.16
N ALA A 242 -4.05 3.15 4.70
CA ALA A 242 -4.20 1.90 5.44
C ALA A 242 -5.18 2.05 6.62
N THR A 243 -5.03 3.11 7.41
CA THR A 243 -5.89 3.43 8.57
C THR A 243 -7.34 3.60 8.14
N GLY A 244 -7.58 4.41 7.11
CA GLY A 244 -8.91 4.62 6.56
C GLY A 244 -9.55 3.31 6.15
N VAL A 245 -8.87 2.51 5.33
CA VAL A 245 -9.44 1.27 4.81
C VAL A 245 -9.73 0.27 5.92
N LEU A 246 -8.85 0.16 6.91
CA LEU A 246 -9.09 -0.71 8.05
C LEU A 246 -10.29 -0.25 8.88
N ASN A 247 -10.46 1.06 9.11
CA ASN A 247 -11.63 1.61 9.79
C ASN A 247 -12.95 1.27 9.07
N THR A 248 -12.99 1.39 7.74
CA THR A 248 -14.21 1.09 6.97
C THR A 248 -14.52 -0.40 6.89
N GLN A 249 -13.50 -1.24 7.02
CA GLN A 249 -13.67 -2.68 7.16
C GLN A 249 -13.99 -3.10 8.60
N GLY A 250 -14.15 -2.15 9.53
CA GLY A 250 -14.57 -2.39 10.92
C GLY A 250 -13.43 -2.74 11.89
N TYR A 251 -12.17 -2.64 11.46
CA TYR A 251 -11.02 -2.84 12.35
C TYR A 251 -10.72 -1.59 13.18
N LYS A 252 -9.89 -1.76 14.22
CA LYS A 252 -9.35 -0.66 15.05
C LYS A 252 -7.84 -0.57 14.81
N PRO A 253 -7.39 0.27 13.86
CA PRO A 253 -5.99 0.29 13.43
C PRO A 253 -5.07 0.78 14.55
N PRO A 254 -3.93 0.12 14.82
CA PRO A 254 -2.94 0.60 15.78
C PRO A 254 -2.05 1.67 15.12
N VAL A 255 -2.62 2.86 14.87
CA VAL A 255 -2.01 3.93 14.05
C VAL A 255 -0.57 4.30 14.49
N ASN A 256 -0.33 4.40 15.80
CA ASN A 256 1.01 4.73 16.30
C ASN A 256 2.00 3.58 16.09
N GLU A 257 1.58 2.32 16.27
CA GLU A 257 2.44 1.15 16.01
C GLU A 257 2.76 1.02 14.52
N MET A 258 1.77 1.22 13.65
CA MET A 258 1.95 1.31 12.20
C MET A 258 3.02 2.36 11.86
N THR A 259 2.95 3.54 12.48
CA THR A 259 3.92 4.62 12.26
C THR A 259 5.31 4.28 12.79
N ILE A 260 5.42 3.72 13.99
CA ILE A 260 6.69 3.28 14.58
C ILE A 260 7.38 2.27 13.67
N LEU A 261 6.64 1.25 13.22
CA LEU A 261 7.18 0.20 12.37
C LEU A 261 7.60 0.72 11.00
N SER A 262 6.81 1.61 10.38
CA SER A 262 7.21 2.30 9.15
C SER A 262 8.49 3.13 9.32
N GLY A 263 8.69 3.74 10.50
CA GLY A 263 9.93 4.46 10.80
C GLY A 263 11.13 3.52 10.96
N ILE A 264 10.96 2.41 11.70
CA ILE A 264 11.98 1.37 11.86
C ILE A 264 12.37 0.77 10.50
N GLY A 265 11.39 0.45 9.66
CA GLY A 265 11.64 -0.07 8.33
C GLY A 265 12.42 0.91 7.47
N GLY A 266 12.10 2.21 7.50
CA GLY A 266 12.87 3.24 6.81
C GLY A 266 14.32 3.37 7.30
N VAL A 267 14.53 3.33 8.61
CA VAL A 267 15.87 3.32 9.20
C VAL A 267 16.66 2.10 8.70
N ILE A 268 16.09 0.90 8.76
CA ILE A 268 16.76 -0.33 8.34
C ILE A 268 17.06 -0.30 6.84
N THR A 269 16.09 0.06 5.99
CA THR A 269 16.27 0.03 4.53
C THR A 269 17.29 1.04 4.03
N SER A 270 17.47 2.16 4.74
CA SER A 270 18.45 3.19 4.37
C SER A 270 19.88 2.63 4.25
N PHE A 271 20.25 1.65 5.10
CA PHE A 271 21.55 0.98 5.07
C PHE A 271 21.73 0.00 3.91
N PHE A 272 20.71 -0.19 3.07
CA PHE A 272 20.76 -1.03 1.88
C PHE A 272 20.43 -0.24 0.60
N GLY A 273 20.38 1.10 0.71
CA GLY A 273 20.00 2.00 -0.39
C GLY A 273 18.50 2.13 -0.63
N GLY A 274 17.67 1.54 0.25
CA GLY A 274 16.22 1.55 0.12
C GLY A 274 15.56 2.75 0.79
N HIS A 275 14.67 3.43 0.06
CA HIS A 275 13.98 4.64 0.53
C HIS A 275 13.15 4.40 1.79
N ASN A 276 12.22 3.42 1.79
CA ASN A 276 11.49 3.06 2.99
C ASN A 276 10.74 1.72 2.87
N ALA A 277 10.92 0.81 3.83
CA ALA A 277 9.97 -0.27 4.09
C ALA A 277 8.91 0.16 5.12
N ASN A 278 7.63 0.20 4.73
CA ASN A 278 6.56 0.74 5.57
C ASN A 278 5.22 0.01 5.37
N ILE A 279 4.19 0.42 6.11
CA ILE A 279 2.81 -0.02 5.88
C ILE A 279 2.37 0.42 4.50
N ALA A 280 1.78 -0.50 3.72
CA ALA A 280 1.33 -0.22 2.37
C ALA A 280 -0.20 -0.07 2.32
N GLY A 281 -0.68 1.12 1.95
CA GLY A 281 -2.11 1.45 1.98
C GLY A 281 -2.93 0.63 0.99
N SER A 282 -2.48 0.54 -0.26
CA SER A 282 -3.16 -0.20 -1.33
C SER A 282 -3.19 -1.71 -1.09
N MET A 283 -2.07 -2.31 -0.66
CA MET A 283 -2.00 -3.74 -0.34
C MET A 283 -2.86 -4.07 0.90
N THR A 284 -2.88 -3.17 1.89
CA THR A 284 -3.79 -3.26 3.03
C THR A 284 -5.23 -3.28 2.55
N ALA A 285 -5.59 -2.43 1.57
CA ALA A 285 -6.93 -2.40 1.03
C ALA A 285 -7.35 -3.69 0.33
N ILE A 286 -6.47 -4.26 -0.49
CA ILE A 286 -6.69 -5.54 -1.16
C ILE A 286 -6.85 -6.66 -0.12
N CYS A 287 -5.96 -6.73 0.88
CA CYS A 287 -5.99 -7.78 1.90
C CYS A 287 -7.17 -7.62 2.89
N ALA A 288 -7.63 -6.39 3.13
CA ALA A 288 -8.74 -6.09 4.03
C ALA A 288 -10.11 -6.23 3.37
N SER A 289 -10.17 -6.35 2.04
CA SER A 289 -11.40 -6.47 1.25
C SER A 289 -12.27 -7.68 1.62
N LYS A 290 -13.56 -7.64 1.27
CA LYS A 290 -14.50 -8.75 1.55
C LYS A 290 -14.17 -10.01 0.76
N GLU A 291 -13.48 -9.84 -0.36
CA GLU A 291 -12.98 -10.87 -1.26
C GLU A 291 -11.94 -11.76 -0.55
N ALA A 292 -11.18 -11.22 0.40
CA ALA A 292 -10.22 -11.97 1.21
C ALA A 292 -10.89 -12.95 2.20
N GLY A 293 -12.22 -12.86 2.40
CA GLY A 293 -13.00 -13.79 3.20
C GLY A 293 -13.52 -13.19 4.52
N GLN A 294 -13.70 -14.05 5.52
CA GLN A 294 -14.21 -13.66 6.84
C GLN A 294 -13.23 -12.72 7.53
N MET A 295 -13.77 -11.71 8.22
CA MET A 295 -13.01 -10.59 8.79
C MET A 295 -11.87 -11.08 9.71
N GLU A 296 -12.14 -12.05 10.58
CA GLU A 296 -11.18 -12.55 11.57
C GLU A 296 -9.96 -13.23 10.93
N GLY A 297 -10.09 -13.70 9.69
CA GLY A 297 -9.05 -14.42 8.97
C GLY A 297 -8.27 -13.59 7.96
N ARG A 298 -8.64 -12.34 7.68
CA ARG A 298 -8.05 -11.56 6.58
C ARG A 298 -6.57 -11.26 6.77
N TYR A 299 -6.07 -11.25 8.02
CA TYR A 299 -4.64 -11.11 8.29
C TYR A 299 -3.79 -12.22 7.64
N ALA A 300 -4.36 -13.40 7.37
CA ALA A 300 -3.67 -14.47 6.65
C ALA A 300 -3.35 -14.09 5.19
N ALA A 301 -4.16 -13.22 4.56
CA ALA A 301 -3.85 -12.68 3.24
C ALA A 301 -2.58 -11.82 3.27
N VAL A 302 -2.41 -11.02 4.32
CA VAL A 302 -1.16 -10.26 4.51
C VAL A 302 0.03 -11.18 4.74
N VAL A 303 -0.14 -12.27 5.49
CA VAL A 303 0.97 -13.22 5.66
C VAL A 303 1.42 -13.80 4.32
N VAL A 304 0.48 -14.19 3.47
CA VAL A 304 0.79 -14.66 2.10
C VAL A 304 1.48 -13.55 1.29
N CYS A 305 0.94 -12.33 1.32
CA CYS A 305 1.53 -11.18 0.64
C CYS A 305 2.97 -10.91 1.12
N GLY A 306 3.19 -10.87 2.43
CA GLY A 306 4.50 -10.60 3.02
C GLY A 306 5.51 -11.71 2.78
N VAL A 307 5.10 -12.98 2.73
CA VAL A 307 5.98 -14.09 2.34
C VAL A 307 6.39 -13.94 0.87
N LEU A 308 5.45 -13.61 -0.01
CA LEU A 308 5.74 -13.37 -1.42
C LEU A 308 6.65 -12.16 -1.63
N PHE A 309 6.41 -11.04 -0.94
CA PHE A 309 7.31 -9.88 -0.96
C PHE A 309 8.69 -10.20 -0.40
N SER A 310 8.77 -10.93 0.71
CA SER A 310 10.06 -11.30 1.29
C SER A 310 10.86 -12.19 0.34
N THR A 311 10.18 -13.14 -0.30
CA THR A 311 10.77 -14.02 -1.31
C THR A 311 11.19 -13.23 -2.55
N PHE A 312 10.35 -12.30 -3.02
CA PHE A 312 10.65 -11.43 -4.15
C PHE A 312 11.89 -10.58 -3.90
N GLY A 313 11.98 -9.95 -2.72
CA GLY A 313 13.15 -9.16 -2.33
C GLY A 313 14.42 -10.01 -2.26
N LEU A 314 14.33 -11.20 -1.65
CA LEU A 314 15.47 -12.13 -1.53
C LEU A 314 15.99 -12.59 -2.89
N PHE A 315 15.10 -12.80 -3.87
CA PHE A 315 15.44 -13.28 -5.21
C PHE A 315 15.30 -12.19 -6.27
N ALA A 316 15.39 -10.90 -5.91
CA ALA A 316 15.12 -9.79 -6.83
C ALA A 316 15.96 -9.87 -8.12
N GLY A 317 17.25 -10.20 -8.02
CA GLY A 317 18.13 -10.38 -9.18
C GLY A 317 17.69 -11.49 -10.16
N ILE A 318 16.95 -12.49 -9.69
CA ILE A 318 16.43 -13.59 -10.51
C ILE A 318 15.06 -13.24 -11.09
N VAL A 319 14.21 -12.55 -10.32
CA VAL A 319 12.81 -12.29 -10.69
C VAL A 319 12.65 -11.02 -11.55
N MET A 320 13.54 -10.04 -11.41
CA MET A 320 13.48 -8.77 -12.15
C MET A 320 13.32 -8.91 -13.67
N PRO A 321 14.05 -9.78 -14.39
CA PRO A 321 13.91 -9.91 -15.84
C PRO A 321 12.50 -10.32 -16.27
N PHE A 322 11.85 -11.18 -15.48
CA PHE A 322 10.48 -11.63 -15.73
C PHE A 322 9.47 -10.50 -15.50
N VAL A 323 9.70 -9.68 -14.47
CA VAL A 323 8.85 -8.50 -14.21
C VAL A 323 9.00 -7.46 -15.32
N ALA A 324 10.23 -7.20 -15.76
CA ALA A 324 10.52 -6.28 -16.86
C ALA A 324 9.94 -6.76 -18.21
N ALA A 325 9.77 -8.07 -18.38
CA ALA A 325 9.15 -8.67 -19.56
C ALA A 325 7.62 -8.59 -19.56
N MET A 326 6.97 -8.30 -18.42
CA MET A 326 5.51 -8.27 -18.36
C MET A 326 4.93 -7.11 -19.20
N PRO A 327 3.93 -7.38 -20.07
CA PRO A 327 3.26 -6.32 -20.81
C PRO A 327 2.59 -5.33 -19.87
N LYS A 328 2.80 -4.03 -20.10
CA LYS A 328 2.18 -2.97 -19.28
C LYS A 328 0.65 -3.09 -19.24
N VAL A 329 0.04 -3.49 -20.36
CA VAL A 329 -1.41 -3.74 -20.46
C VAL A 329 -1.87 -4.81 -19.47
N LEU A 330 -1.10 -5.90 -19.32
CA LEU A 330 -1.42 -6.96 -18.36
C LEU A 330 -1.41 -6.43 -16.92
N ILE A 331 -0.39 -5.65 -16.59
CA ILE A 331 -0.23 -5.03 -15.26
C ILE A 331 -1.42 -4.11 -14.96
N SER A 332 -1.69 -3.14 -15.83
CA SER A 332 -2.78 -2.16 -15.62
C SER A 332 -4.16 -2.83 -15.58
N THR A 333 -4.41 -3.84 -16.44
CA THR A 333 -5.70 -4.56 -16.45
C THR A 333 -5.93 -5.30 -15.13
N VAL A 334 -4.94 -6.04 -14.66
CA VAL A 334 -5.04 -6.86 -13.44
C VAL A 334 -5.10 -5.96 -12.21
N ALA A 335 -4.32 -4.88 -12.17
CA ALA A 335 -4.36 -3.89 -11.12
C ALA A 335 -5.76 -3.24 -10.99
N GLY A 336 -6.36 -2.81 -12.11
CA GLY A 336 -7.71 -2.23 -12.08
C GLY A 336 -8.76 -3.23 -11.60
N LEU A 337 -8.73 -4.47 -12.12
CA LEU A 337 -9.63 -5.53 -11.69
C LEU A 337 -9.50 -5.85 -10.18
N ALA A 338 -8.27 -5.81 -9.65
CA ALA A 338 -7.99 -6.00 -8.23
C ALA A 338 -8.58 -4.89 -7.35
N MET A 339 -8.56 -3.66 -7.84
CA MET A 339 -8.98 -2.47 -7.10
C MET A 339 -10.49 -2.21 -7.16
N MET A 340 -11.24 -2.89 -8.03
CA MET A 340 -12.69 -2.67 -8.20
C MET A 340 -13.48 -2.72 -6.89
N GLY A 341 -13.23 -3.75 -6.06
CA GLY A 341 -13.91 -3.91 -4.77
C GLY A 341 -13.60 -2.77 -3.80
N VAL A 342 -12.32 -2.40 -3.71
CA VAL A 342 -11.83 -1.29 -2.86
C VAL A 342 -12.42 0.04 -3.30
N LEU A 343 -12.38 0.35 -4.60
CA LEU A 343 -12.91 1.60 -5.17
C LEU A 343 -14.41 1.72 -4.90
N LEU A 344 -15.18 0.65 -5.14
CA LEU A 344 -16.62 0.64 -4.91
C LEU A 344 -16.96 0.88 -3.43
N SER A 345 -16.31 0.14 -2.51
CA SER A 345 -16.59 0.31 -1.08
C SER A 345 -16.14 1.67 -0.56
N SER A 346 -15.03 2.21 -1.07
CA SER A 346 -14.52 3.52 -0.63
C SER A 346 -15.39 4.65 -1.13
N LEU A 347 -15.88 4.59 -2.38
CA LEU A 347 -16.87 5.54 -2.91
C LEU A 347 -18.17 5.52 -2.10
N GLN A 348 -18.67 4.31 -1.79
CA GLN A 348 -19.86 4.15 -0.95
C GLN A 348 -19.65 4.80 0.41
N GLU A 349 -18.56 4.50 1.10
CA GLU A 349 -18.30 5.07 2.43
C GLU A 349 -18.15 6.59 2.36
N ALA A 350 -17.35 7.10 1.41
CA ALA A 350 -17.06 8.52 1.25
C ALA A 350 -18.31 9.40 1.10
N PHE A 351 -19.36 8.87 0.47
CA PHE A 351 -20.58 9.65 0.16
C PHE A 351 -21.85 9.07 0.79
N SER A 352 -21.74 8.11 1.72
CA SER A 352 -22.89 7.42 2.34
C SER A 352 -23.73 8.31 3.26
N LYS A 353 -23.12 9.33 3.89
CA LYS A 353 -23.74 10.18 4.91
C LYS A 353 -23.69 11.65 4.49
N PRO A 354 -24.65 12.50 4.90
CA PRO A 354 -24.71 13.89 4.45
C PRO A 354 -23.57 14.79 5.01
N GLN A 355 -22.80 14.32 6.00
CA GLN A 355 -21.70 15.08 6.58
C GLN A 355 -20.44 15.05 5.70
N PHE A 356 -19.66 16.13 5.73
CA PHE A 356 -18.36 16.27 5.05
C PHE A 356 -18.39 16.05 3.53
N GLN A 357 -19.54 16.23 2.87
CA GLN A 357 -19.72 15.98 1.45
C GLN A 357 -18.81 16.85 0.56
N PHE A 358 -18.70 18.15 0.86
CA PHE A 358 -17.84 19.07 0.12
C PHE A 358 -16.36 18.75 0.34
N GLY A 359 -15.93 18.59 1.60
CA GLY A 359 -14.54 18.22 1.87
C GLY A 359 -14.16 16.88 1.25
N SER A 360 -15.07 15.91 1.27
CA SER A 360 -14.87 14.61 0.64
C SER A 360 -14.76 14.73 -0.88
N PHE A 361 -15.61 15.53 -1.52
CA PHE A 361 -15.49 15.75 -2.97
C PHE A 361 -14.19 16.47 -3.35
N PHE A 362 -13.77 17.48 -2.58
CA PHE A 362 -12.49 18.16 -2.80
C PHE A 362 -11.29 17.23 -2.59
N ALA A 363 -11.31 16.39 -1.56
CA ALA A 363 -10.28 15.38 -1.35
C ALA A 363 -10.18 14.42 -2.54
N LEU A 364 -11.33 13.97 -3.06
CA LEU A 364 -11.40 13.10 -4.23
C LEU A 364 -10.72 13.73 -5.46
N ILE A 365 -11.10 14.96 -5.83
CA ILE A 365 -10.56 15.63 -7.02
C ILE A 365 -9.09 16.00 -6.85
N ILE A 366 -8.65 16.41 -5.66
CA ILE A 366 -7.23 16.71 -5.39
C ILE A 366 -6.40 15.44 -5.55
N ALA A 367 -6.82 14.33 -4.92
CA ALA A 367 -6.13 13.06 -5.07
C ALA A 367 -6.07 12.61 -6.54
N MET A 368 -7.20 12.67 -7.25
CA MET A 368 -7.32 12.27 -8.66
C MET A 368 -6.51 13.15 -9.62
N SER A 369 -6.30 14.42 -9.29
CA SER A 369 -5.54 15.35 -10.15
C SER A 369 -4.07 14.96 -10.34
N GLY A 370 -3.51 14.15 -9.43
CA GLY A 370 -2.10 13.78 -9.47
C GLY A 370 -1.15 14.95 -9.28
N VAL A 371 -1.60 16.07 -8.69
CA VAL A 371 -0.73 17.22 -8.42
C VAL A 371 0.36 16.88 -7.41
N HIS A 372 1.53 17.49 -7.60
CA HIS A 372 2.67 17.41 -6.69
C HIS A 372 3.06 18.84 -6.29
N PHE A 373 2.86 19.19 -5.02
CA PHE A 373 3.35 20.45 -4.45
C PHE A 373 4.50 20.16 -3.51
N TYR A 374 5.63 20.84 -3.70
CA TYR A 374 6.85 20.62 -2.92
C TYR A 374 7.28 19.14 -2.91
N ASP A 375 7.16 18.48 -4.06
CA ASP A 375 7.43 17.05 -4.28
C ASP A 375 6.57 16.08 -3.45
N ILE A 376 5.61 16.59 -2.67
CA ILE A 376 4.64 15.77 -1.93
C ILE A 376 3.46 15.45 -2.85
N SER A 377 3.17 14.15 -3.02
CA SER A 377 2.09 13.62 -3.85
C SER A 377 0.69 14.01 -3.37
N SER A 378 -0.26 14.00 -4.32
CA SER A 378 -1.65 14.39 -4.13
C SER A 378 -2.40 13.75 -2.95
N PRO A 379 -2.19 12.48 -2.51
CA PRO A 379 -2.90 11.93 -1.36
C PRO A 379 -2.78 12.75 -0.08
N PHE A 380 -1.58 13.27 0.22
CA PHE A 380 -1.35 14.09 1.40
C PHE A 380 -2.16 15.39 1.32
N TRP A 381 -2.09 16.07 0.17
CA TRP A 381 -2.82 17.30 -0.09
C TRP A 381 -4.33 17.10 -0.17
N ALA A 382 -4.79 15.92 -0.56
CA ALA A 382 -6.21 15.57 -0.58
C ALA A 382 -6.80 15.56 0.83
N ILE A 383 -6.09 14.99 1.81
CA ILE A 383 -6.51 15.04 3.21
C ILE A 383 -6.53 16.49 3.70
N LEU A 384 -5.42 17.23 3.53
CA LEU A 384 -5.33 18.61 4.02
C LEU A 384 -6.37 19.52 3.36
N GLY A 385 -6.51 19.45 2.04
CA GLY A 385 -7.45 20.25 1.27
C GLY A 385 -8.90 19.89 1.59
N GLY A 386 -9.23 18.60 1.69
CA GLY A 386 -10.56 18.15 2.08
C GLY A 386 -10.95 18.63 3.47
N VAL A 387 -10.04 18.49 4.44
CA VAL A 387 -10.27 18.97 5.82
C VAL A 387 -10.39 20.49 5.86
N ALA A 388 -9.54 21.22 5.13
CA ALA A 388 -9.61 22.68 5.05
C ALA A 388 -10.96 23.15 4.47
N VAL A 389 -11.44 22.52 3.40
CA VAL A 389 -12.74 22.81 2.80
C VAL A 389 -13.87 22.52 3.80
N SER A 390 -13.85 21.37 4.48
CA SER A 390 -14.85 21.07 5.50
C SER A 390 -14.78 22.02 6.69
N LEU A 391 -13.60 22.52 7.08
CA LEU A 391 -13.51 23.52 8.14
C LEU A 391 -14.14 24.86 7.77
N ILE A 392 -14.12 25.21 6.48
CA ILE A 392 -14.70 26.45 5.96
C ILE A 392 -16.21 26.30 5.78
N ILE A 393 -16.67 25.20 5.17
CA ILE A 393 -18.05 25.04 4.70
C ILE A 393 -18.90 24.17 5.65
N GLU A 394 -18.28 23.21 6.32
CA GLU A 394 -18.94 22.10 7.03
C GLU A 394 -18.51 22.02 8.51
N LYS A 395 -18.08 23.16 9.07
CA LYS A 395 -17.62 23.26 10.47
C LYS A 395 -18.53 22.59 11.51
N PRO A 396 -19.88 22.64 11.40
CA PRO A 396 -20.77 21.94 12.32
C PRO A 396 -20.54 20.42 12.39
N ASP A 397 -20.10 19.80 11.30
CA ASP A 397 -19.96 18.34 11.21
C ASP A 397 -18.84 17.82 12.12
N PHE A 398 -17.79 18.62 12.36
CA PHE A 398 -16.71 18.27 13.28
C PHE A 398 -17.18 18.13 14.74
N LYS A 399 -18.28 18.80 15.13
CA LYS A 399 -18.86 18.61 16.48
C LYS A 399 -19.40 17.18 16.65
N THR A 400 -19.89 16.57 15.57
CA THR A 400 -20.41 15.20 15.57
C THR A 400 -19.30 14.18 15.83
N ILE A 401 -18.10 14.42 15.30
CA ILE A 401 -16.91 13.57 15.56
C ILE A 401 -16.54 13.61 17.04
N ILE A 402 -16.46 14.80 17.63
CA ILE A 402 -16.10 14.98 19.05
C ILE A 402 -17.10 14.28 19.98
N VAL A 403 -18.40 14.37 19.67
CA VAL A 403 -19.46 13.71 20.46
C VAL A 403 -19.44 12.18 20.32
N GLN A 404 -19.10 11.64 19.15
CA GLN A 404 -18.95 10.19 18.96
C GLN A 404 -17.72 9.65 19.69
N GLN A 405 -16.62 10.40 19.69
CA GLN A 405 -15.40 10.02 20.40
C GLN A 405 -15.58 10.03 21.92
N SER A 406 -16.31 11.01 22.48
CA SER A 406 -16.60 11.06 23.92
C SER A 406 -17.50 9.92 24.39
N LYS A 407 -18.47 9.49 23.58
CA LYS A 407 -19.28 8.30 23.88
C LYS A 407 -18.44 7.02 23.89
N ASN A 408 -17.61 6.82 22.87
CA ASN A 408 -16.78 5.63 22.75
C ASN A 408 -15.73 5.50 23.88
N SER A 409 -15.18 6.62 24.38
CA SER A 409 -14.24 6.60 25.52
C SER A 409 -14.93 6.30 26.86
N THR A 410 -16.18 6.72 27.01
CA THR A 410 -17.00 6.43 28.21
C THR A 410 -17.35 4.94 28.28
N ASP A 411 -17.73 4.34 27.15
CA ASP A 411 -18.06 2.90 27.08
C ASP A 411 -16.84 1.98 27.25
N SER A 412 -15.65 2.41 26.79
CA SER A 412 -14.40 1.67 27.04
C SER A 412 -13.95 1.70 28.51
N ASN A 413 -14.23 2.78 29.24
CA ASN A 413 -13.90 2.88 30.66
C ASN A 413 -14.87 2.08 31.54
N VAL A 414 -16.15 1.99 31.15
CA VAL A 414 -17.14 1.16 31.85
C VAL A 414 -16.85 -0.34 31.64
N SER A 415 -16.36 -0.74 30.46
CA SER A 415 -16.04 -2.15 30.16
C SER A 415 -14.68 -2.64 30.70
N GLN A 416 -13.81 -1.73 31.16
CA GLN A 416 -12.57 -2.07 31.89
C GLN A 416 -12.72 -1.95 33.42
N GLY A 417 -13.87 -1.49 33.91
CA GLY A 417 -14.16 -1.26 35.32
C GLY A 417 -15.07 -2.28 36.02
N VAL A 418 -15.27 -3.47 35.45
CA VAL A 418 -16.09 -4.55 36.05
C VAL A 418 -15.31 -5.86 36.13
#